data_AF-A0A859I9V9-F1
#
_entry.id   AF-A0A859I9V9-F1
#
_cell.length_a   1.000
_cell.length_b   1.000
_cell.length_c   1.000
_cell.angle_alpha   90.00
_cell.angle_beta   90.00
_cell.angle_gamma   90.00
#
_symmetry.space_group_name_H-M   'P 1'
#
loop_
_entity.id
_entity.type
_entity.pdbx_description
1 polymer ?
#
loop_
_entity_poly.entity_id
_entity_poly.type
_entity_poly.pdbx_seq_one_letter_code
_entity_poly.pdbx_strand_id
1 'polypeptide(L)'
;MAIIIKKNVKTVIYISIIATAKSKLLKKMELFNGVPKKLNLKTQKDSLMRVFFYLERNNQMNQLTNFHFNNINVFNHQSLCVNITKQIIQPSLFNKPFNEYMIKTHNLLNEYLNNKQHNSQSQKVIRGKINEYFILLYFQNKGIINLYPQAYLFFIPDIKFDLVLFTENKRIMAFNFKTCLRDRYKQAMVEGQQLKKLDTRFEFYLLNNNETETQRLNNKINQGKVQGINKVINLFSNAANNFLQNLITTKFIPFSNINIIKN
;
A
#
# COMPACT_ATOMS: atom_id res chain seq x y z
N MET A 1 27.85 -17.10 42.06
CA MET A 1 27.49 -17.11 40.62
C MET A 1 26.00 -16.82 40.53
N ALA A 2 25.61 -15.55 40.31
CA ALA A 2 24.21 -15.13 40.28
C ALA A 2 23.65 -15.30 38.87
N ILE A 3 22.67 -16.20 38.70
CA ILE A 3 21.95 -16.39 37.43
C ILE A 3 20.81 -15.37 37.39
N ILE A 4 21.02 -14.29 36.64
CA ILE A 4 19.97 -13.33 36.28
C ILE A 4 19.14 -13.97 35.15
N ILE A 5 17.95 -14.48 35.49
CA ILE A 5 16.98 -14.95 34.49
C ILE A 5 16.30 -13.73 33.86
N LYS A 6 16.73 -13.37 32.64
CA LYS A 6 16.03 -12.40 31.77
C LYS A 6 14.64 -12.93 31.45
N LYS A 7 13.60 -12.40 32.10
CA LYS A 7 12.20 -12.64 31.71
C LYS A 7 11.93 -12.01 30.34
N ASN A 8 11.45 -12.83 29.41
CA ASN A 8 11.20 -12.48 28.02
C ASN A 8 10.01 -11.50 27.92
N VAL A 9 10.19 -10.36 27.24
CA VAL A 9 9.19 -9.28 27.11
C VAL A 9 7.85 -9.79 26.54
N LYS A 10 7.89 -10.80 25.66
CA LYS A 10 6.70 -11.46 25.12
C LYS A 10 5.86 -12.17 26.19
N THR A 11 6.49 -12.76 27.20
CA THR A 11 5.80 -13.48 28.29
C THR A 11 5.11 -12.49 29.24
N VAL A 12 5.72 -11.33 29.47
CA VAL A 12 5.13 -10.25 30.30
C VAL A 12 3.92 -9.63 29.59
N ILE A 13 4.02 -9.38 28.28
CA ILE A 13 2.90 -8.90 27.46
C ILE A 13 1.75 -9.92 27.47
N TYR A 14 2.06 -11.22 27.32
CA TYR A 14 1.06 -12.29 27.33
C TYR A 14 0.30 -12.37 28.67
N ILE A 15 1.00 -12.26 29.80
CA ILE A 15 0.39 -12.25 31.13
C ILE A 15 -0.46 -10.99 31.34
N SER A 16 0.00 -9.83 30.87
CA SER A 16 -0.75 -8.56 31.00
C SER A 16 -2.04 -8.53 30.18
N ILE A 17 -2.05 -9.14 28.98
CA ILE A 17 -3.25 -9.26 28.14
C ILE A 17 -4.27 -10.21 28.78
N ILE A 18 -3.82 -11.34 29.34
CA ILE A 18 -4.67 -12.29 30.06
C ILE A 18 -5.28 -11.65 31.31
N ALA A 19 -4.48 -10.88 32.08
CA ALA A 19 -4.96 -10.18 33.26
C ALA A 19 -6.02 -9.10 32.90
N THR A 20 -5.80 -8.36 31.82
CA THR A 20 -6.73 -7.31 31.35
C THR A 20 -8.03 -7.92 30.80
N ALA A 21 -7.95 -9.03 30.09
CA ALA A 21 -9.11 -9.77 29.60
C ALA A 21 -9.93 -10.36 30.76
N LYS A 22 -9.26 -10.92 31.78
CA LYS A 22 -9.90 -11.44 33.00
C LYS A 22 -10.60 -10.33 33.80
N SER A 23 -9.97 -9.16 33.93
CA SER A 23 -10.56 -7.97 34.58
C SER A 23 -11.81 -7.45 33.87
N LYS A 24 -11.77 -7.34 32.52
CA LYS A 24 -12.95 -6.94 31.72
C LYS A 24 -14.07 -7.97 31.78
N LEU A 25 -13.75 -9.26 31.83
CA LEU A 25 -14.74 -10.33 31.96
C LEU A 25 -15.43 -10.30 33.34
N LEU A 26 -14.65 -10.13 34.42
CA LEU A 26 -15.21 -10.01 35.78
C LEU A 26 -16.13 -8.79 35.91
N LYS A 27 -15.72 -7.61 35.42
CA LYS A 27 -16.58 -6.41 35.41
C LYS A 27 -17.88 -6.61 34.63
N LYS A 28 -17.84 -7.35 33.53
CA LYS A 28 -19.03 -7.63 32.70
C LYS A 28 -19.95 -8.68 33.32
N MET A 29 -19.41 -9.57 34.17
CA MET A 29 -20.19 -10.55 34.92
C MET A 29 -20.83 -9.95 36.18
N GLU A 30 -20.16 -9.00 36.85
CA GLU A 30 -20.72 -8.23 37.99
C GLU A 30 -21.90 -7.33 37.58
N LEU A 31 -21.89 -6.80 36.35
CA LEU A 31 -22.98 -5.98 35.80
C LEU A 31 -24.24 -6.77 35.42
N PHE A 32 -24.16 -8.10 35.31
CA PHE A 32 -25.26 -8.90 34.74
C PHE A 32 -26.02 -9.79 35.71
N ASN A 33 -25.50 -10.08 36.91
CA ASN A 33 -26.24 -10.84 37.92
C ASN A 33 -25.71 -10.54 39.32
N GLY A 34 -26.59 -10.05 40.20
CA GLY A 34 -26.39 -10.23 41.63
C GLY A 34 -26.33 -11.73 41.95
N VAL A 35 -25.36 -12.12 42.79
CA VAL A 35 -25.00 -13.49 43.24
C VAL A 35 -23.98 -14.22 42.34
N PRO A 36 -22.78 -14.55 42.87
CA PRO A 36 -21.78 -15.32 42.13
C PRO A 36 -22.13 -16.81 42.14
N LYS A 37 -22.67 -17.34 41.03
CA LYS A 37 -22.69 -18.78 40.79
C LYS A 37 -21.30 -19.26 40.37
N LYS A 38 -20.71 -20.19 41.14
CA LYS A 38 -19.49 -20.93 40.78
C LYS A 38 -19.70 -21.63 39.44
N LEU A 39 -19.26 -21.02 38.34
CA LEU A 39 -19.17 -21.71 37.05
C LEU A 39 -18.07 -22.77 37.10
N ASN A 40 -18.39 -23.98 36.62
CA ASN A 40 -17.49 -25.12 36.52
C ASN A 40 -16.22 -24.77 35.70
N LEU A 41 -15.06 -25.25 36.14
CA LEU A 41 -13.74 -24.97 35.54
C LEU A 41 -13.67 -25.38 34.06
N LYS A 42 -14.41 -26.41 33.64
CA LYS A 42 -14.46 -26.87 32.25
C LYS A 42 -15.15 -25.84 31.33
N THR A 43 -16.27 -25.25 31.76
CA THR A 43 -16.99 -24.22 31.00
C THR A 43 -16.24 -22.89 30.93
N GLN A 44 -15.43 -22.56 31.95
CA GLN A 44 -14.52 -21.41 31.89
C GLN A 44 -13.41 -21.61 30.86
N LYS A 45 -12.80 -22.80 30.80
CA LYS A 45 -11.75 -23.13 29.83
C LYS A 45 -12.28 -23.11 28.39
N ASP A 46 -13.48 -23.63 28.16
CA ASP A 46 -14.12 -23.60 26.84
C ASP A 46 -14.50 -22.18 26.41
N SER A 47 -14.95 -21.34 27.34
CA SER A 47 -15.26 -19.93 27.05
C SER A 47 -13.99 -19.12 26.73
N LEU A 48 -12.90 -19.36 27.46
CA LEU A 48 -11.60 -18.75 27.18
C LEU A 48 -11.03 -19.21 25.83
N MET A 49 -11.17 -20.50 25.48
CA MET A 49 -10.76 -20.99 24.16
C MET A 49 -11.59 -20.36 23.04
N ARG A 50 -12.91 -20.19 23.21
CA ARG A 50 -13.75 -19.50 22.22
C ARG A 50 -13.38 -18.03 22.06
N VAL A 51 -13.08 -17.33 23.15
CA VAL A 51 -12.60 -15.94 23.10
C VAL A 51 -11.22 -15.87 22.45
N PHE A 52 -10.33 -16.81 22.76
CA PHE A 52 -9.02 -16.93 22.13
C PHE A 52 -9.14 -17.14 20.63
N PHE A 53 -9.95 -18.12 20.18
CA PHE A 53 -10.21 -18.36 18.76
C PHE A 53 -10.89 -17.17 18.07
N TYR A 54 -11.80 -16.47 18.77
CA TYR A 54 -12.42 -15.26 18.25
C TYR A 54 -11.38 -14.14 18.07
N LEU A 55 -10.47 -13.96 19.03
CA LEU A 55 -9.40 -12.97 18.94
C LEU A 55 -8.34 -13.35 17.89
N GLU A 56 -7.98 -14.63 17.75
CA GLU A 56 -7.10 -15.13 16.69
C GLU A 56 -7.71 -14.92 15.31
N ARG A 57 -9.00 -15.26 15.15
CA ARG A 57 -9.72 -15.08 13.89
C ARG A 57 -9.88 -13.60 13.52
N ASN A 58 -10.11 -12.73 14.50
CA ASN A 58 -10.10 -11.27 14.28
C ASN A 58 -8.69 -10.73 13.98
N ASN A 59 -7.63 -11.28 14.59
CA ASN A 59 -6.26 -10.93 14.25
C ASN A 59 -5.89 -11.35 12.83
N GLN A 60 -6.36 -12.49 12.34
CA GLN A 60 -6.17 -12.94 10.96
C GLN A 60 -6.95 -12.06 9.95
N MET A 61 -8.13 -11.57 10.31
CA MET A 61 -8.91 -10.61 9.52
C MET A 61 -8.28 -9.20 9.50
N ASN A 62 -7.39 -8.89 10.44
CA ASN A 62 -6.75 -7.58 10.57
C ASN A 62 -5.38 -7.49 9.87
N GLN A 63 -4.87 -8.54 9.25
CA GLN A 63 -3.54 -8.52 8.63
C GLN A 63 -3.63 -8.78 7.13
N LEU A 64 -2.78 -8.11 6.36
CA LEU A 64 -2.60 -8.46 4.95
C LEU A 64 -2.02 -9.87 4.85
N THR A 65 -2.71 -10.73 4.11
CA THR A 65 -2.25 -12.09 3.77
C THR A 65 -1.66 -12.11 2.35
N ASN A 66 -0.97 -13.20 1.97
CA ASN A 66 -0.50 -13.39 0.59
C ASN A 66 -1.60 -13.20 -0.46
N PHE A 67 -2.84 -13.56 -0.15
CA PHE A 67 -3.99 -13.40 -1.04
C PHE A 67 -4.14 -11.96 -1.57
N HIS A 68 -3.85 -10.96 -0.73
CA HIS A 68 -3.91 -9.55 -1.15
C HIS A 68 -2.85 -9.19 -2.19
N PHE A 69 -1.73 -9.92 -2.19
CA PHE A 69 -0.61 -9.74 -3.10
C PHE A 69 -0.72 -10.64 -4.34
N ASN A 70 -1.49 -11.73 -4.28
CA ASN A 70 -1.60 -12.72 -5.38
C ASN A 70 -2.14 -12.12 -6.68
N ASN A 71 -2.97 -11.08 -6.58
CA ASN A 71 -3.53 -10.40 -7.75
C ASN A 71 -2.56 -9.38 -8.37
N ILE A 72 -1.38 -9.19 -7.78
CA ILE A 72 -0.29 -8.34 -8.29
C ILE A 72 0.95 -9.23 -8.48
N ASN A 73 1.08 -9.80 -9.68
CA ASN A 73 2.11 -10.79 -10.08
C ASN A 73 3.58 -10.36 -9.88
N VAL A 74 3.83 -9.09 -9.54
CA VAL A 74 5.16 -8.51 -9.37
C VAL A 74 5.66 -8.60 -7.93
N PHE A 75 4.81 -9.00 -6.99
CA PHE A 75 5.18 -9.10 -5.59
C PHE A 75 5.88 -10.44 -5.30
N ASN A 76 7.20 -10.41 -5.14
CA ASN A 76 7.90 -11.54 -4.52
C ASN A 76 7.45 -11.65 -3.05
N HIS A 77 6.60 -12.64 -2.77
CA HIS A 77 5.94 -12.82 -1.48
C HIS A 77 6.90 -13.09 -0.31
N GLN A 78 8.13 -13.52 -0.62
CA GLN A 78 9.18 -13.78 0.37
C GLN A 78 10.13 -12.59 0.55
N SER A 79 9.95 -11.52 -0.24
CA SER A 79 10.80 -10.34 -0.12
C SER A 79 10.64 -9.63 1.22
N LEU A 80 11.73 -9.04 1.70
CA LEU A 80 11.74 -8.18 2.88
C LEU A 80 10.64 -7.10 2.77
N CYS A 81 10.48 -6.46 1.61
CA CYS A 81 9.48 -5.41 1.40
C CYS A 81 8.05 -5.92 1.61
N VAL A 82 7.68 -7.09 1.07
CA VAL A 82 6.34 -7.66 1.28
C VAL A 82 6.12 -7.98 2.77
N ASN A 83 7.12 -8.53 3.45
CA ASN A 83 7.01 -8.83 4.88
C ASN A 83 6.84 -7.57 5.72
N ILE A 84 7.57 -6.50 5.41
CA ILE A 84 7.39 -5.19 6.06
C ILE A 84 5.98 -4.67 5.80
N THR A 85 5.52 -4.67 4.54
CA THR A 85 4.17 -4.21 4.17
C THR A 85 3.07 -4.94 4.94
N LYS A 86 3.16 -6.28 5.07
CA LYS A 86 2.19 -7.06 5.86
C LYS A 86 2.18 -6.71 7.35
N GLN A 87 3.35 -6.37 7.91
CA GLN A 87 3.46 -6.00 9.32
C GLN A 87 2.86 -4.62 9.60
N ILE A 88 3.00 -3.67 8.66
CA ILE A 88 2.62 -2.27 8.90
C ILE A 88 1.21 -1.93 8.39
N ILE A 89 0.68 -2.60 7.35
CA ILE A 89 -0.65 -2.30 6.83
C ILE A 89 -1.72 -3.17 7.48
N GLN A 90 -2.78 -2.52 7.95
CA GLN A 90 -4.03 -3.14 8.37
C GLN A 90 -5.10 -2.92 7.28
N PRO A 91 -5.95 -3.91 6.95
CA PRO A 91 -6.99 -3.77 5.92
C PRO A 91 -7.94 -2.58 6.12
N SER A 92 -8.21 -2.20 7.37
CA SER A 92 -9.04 -1.03 7.69
C SER A 92 -8.50 0.30 7.14
N LEU A 93 -7.20 0.38 6.81
CA LEU A 93 -6.61 1.57 6.19
C LEU A 93 -7.17 1.82 4.78
N PHE A 94 -7.63 0.79 4.06
CA PHE A 94 -8.19 0.98 2.72
C PHE A 94 -9.53 1.73 2.71
N ASN A 95 -10.20 1.84 3.86
CA ASN A 95 -11.42 2.64 4.01
C ASN A 95 -11.15 4.14 4.04
N LYS A 96 -9.88 4.55 4.22
CA LYS A 96 -9.49 5.96 4.25
C LYS A 96 -9.42 6.55 2.85
N PRO A 97 -9.59 7.87 2.69
CA PRO A 97 -9.23 8.59 1.47
C PRO A 97 -7.78 8.29 1.06
N PHE A 98 -7.48 8.37 -0.23
CA PHE A 98 -6.19 7.92 -0.77
C PHE A 98 -5.01 8.69 -0.18
N ASN A 99 -5.13 10.02 -0.05
CA ASN A 99 -4.09 10.83 0.57
C ASN A 99 -3.83 10.46 2.04
N GLU A 100 -4.89 10.27 2.82
CA GLU A 100 -4.77 9.86 4.22
C GLU A 100 -4.16 8.46 4.37
N TYR A 101 -4.55 7.53 3.50
CA TYR A 101 -3.94 6.21 3.43
C TYR A 101 -2.44 6.32 3.16
N MET A 102 -2.04 7.12 2.15
CA MET A 102 -0.64 7.30 1.78
C MET A 102 0.17 7.93 2.92
N ILE A 103 -0.36 8.96 3.60
CA ILE A 103 0.30 9.60 4.75
C ILE A 103 0.47 8.59 5.91
N LYS A 104 -0.61 7.90 6.30
CA LYS A 104 -0.59 6.99 7.46
C LYS A 104 0.35 5.81 7.23
N THR A 105 0.30 5.20 6.04
CA THR A 105 1.19 4.07 5.69
C THR A 105 2.66 4.50 5.63
N HIS A 106 2.97 5.71 5.16
CA HIS A 106 4.33 6.24 5.18
C HIS A 106 4.84 6.53 6.59
N ASN A 107 3.99 7.05 7.49
CA ASN A 107 4.36 7.25 8.89
C ASN A 107 4.69 5.92 9.57
N LEU A 108 3.87 4.89 9.38
CA LEU A 108 4.13 3.55 9.89
C LEU A 108 5.43 2.96 9.34
N LEU A 109 5.73 3.17 8.04
CA LEU A 109 7.00 2.76 7.45
C LEU A 109 8.19 3.52 8.04
N ASN A 110 8.05 4.83 8.31
CA ASN A 110 9.09 5.63 8.96
C ASN A 110 9.41 5.06 10.34
N GLU A 111 8.39 4.83 11.17
CA GLU A 111 8.54 4.25 12.50
C GLU A 111 9.22 2.88 12.44
N TYR A 112 8.78 2.01 11.52
CA TYR A 112 9.38 0.69 11.33
C TYR A 112 10.87 0.77 11.03
N LEU A 113 11.25 1.59 10.05
CA LEU A 113 12.64 1.69 9.58
C LEU A 113 13.56 2.33 10.61
N ASN A 114 13.07 3.35 11.34
CA ASN A 114 13.83 4.03 12.39
C ASN A 114 14.15 3.07 13.55
N ASN A 115 13.21 2.19 13.90
CA ASN A 115 13.39 1.21 14.98
C ASN A 115 14.37 0.07 14.63
N LYS A 116 14.64 -0.17 13.35
CA LYS A 116 15.43 -1.32 12.87
C LYS A 116 16.87 -0.98 12.44
N GLN A 117 17.31 0.27 12.60
CA GLN A 117 18.67 0.73 12.31
C GLN A 117 19.20 0.32 10.91
N HIS A 118 18.34 0.24 9.90
CA HIS A 118 18.80 0.02 8.52
C HIS A 118 19.71 1.17 8.07
N ASN A 119 20.76 0.89 7.30
CA ASN A 119 21.57 1.96 6.71
C ASN A 119 20.76 2.83 5.74
N SER A 120 21.20 4.08 5.53
CA SER A 120 20.43 5.08 4.78
C SER A 120 20.14 4.69 3.32
N GLN A 121 21.06 3.95 2.68
CA GLN A 121 20.91 3.51 1.30
C GLN A 121 19.87 2.38 1.18
N SER A 122 19.95 1.38 2.06
CA SER A 122 18.96 0.31 2.16
C SER A 122 17.57 0.88 2.44
N GLN A 123 17.46 1.89 3.32
CA GLN A 123 16.19 2.53 3.59
C GLN A 123 15.59 3.19 2.34
N LYS A 124 16.40 3.89 1.52
CA LYS A 124 15.90 4.51 0.28
C LYS A 124 15.31 3.49 -0.68
N VAL A 125 15.99 2.35 -0.87
CA VAL A 125 15.52 1.25 -1.72
C VAL A 125 14.22 0.65 -1.17
N ILE A 126 14.19 0.33 0.13
CA ILE A 126 13.01 -0.24 0.80
C ILE A 126 11.81 0.72 0.68
N ARG A 127 12.02 2.02 0.92
CA ARG A 127 10.98 3.06 0.80
C ARG A 127 10.42 3.16 -0.60
N GLY A 128 11.29 3.19 -1.61
CA GLY A 128 10.86 3.21 -3.01
C GLY A 128 9.97 2.02 -3.33
N LYS A 129 10.43 0.82 -2.97
CA LYS A 129 9.70 -0.41 -3.30
C LYS A 129 8.37 -0.54 -2.55
N ILE A 130 8.35 -0.24 -1.26
CA ILE A 130 7.11 -0.28 -0.47
C ILE A 130 6.13 0.82 -0.89
N ASN A 131 6.61 1.98 -1.35
CA ASN A 131 5.73 3.00 -1.92
C ASN A 131 4.95 2.50 -3.14
N GLU A 132 5.60 1.75 -4.05
CA GLU A 132 4.90 1.09 -5.16
C GLU A 132 3.80 0.15 -4.64
N TYR A 133 4.11 -0.61 -3.58
CA TYR A 133 3.18 -1.57 -3.00
C TYR A 133 1.95 -0.88 -2.40
N PHE A 134 2.17 0.24 -1.70
CA PHE A 134 1.08 1.02 -1.12
C PHE A 134 0.09 1.48 -2.19
N ILE A 135 0.59 2.00 -3.31
CA ILE A 135 -0.23 2.50 -4.43
C ILE A 135 -0.99 1.35 -5.08
N LEU A 136 -0.29 0.27 -5.46
CA LEU A 136 -0.89 -0.86 -6.18
C LEU A 136 -1.94 -1.58 -5.33
N LEU A 137 -1.66 -1.84 -4.05
CA LEU A 137 -2.64 -2.46 -3.14
C LEU A 137 -3.88 -1.58 -2.98
N TYR A 138 -3.71 -0.27 -2.88
CA TYR A 138 -4.84 0.65 -2.75
C TYR A 138 -5.68 0.69 -4.03
N PHE A 139 -5.04 0.78 -5.20
CA PHE A 139 -5.73 0.76 -6.50
C PHE A 139 -6.55 -0.53 -6.67
N GLN A 140 -5.94 -1.69 -6.40
CA GLN A 140 -6.65 -2.96 -6.45
C GLN A 140 -7.82 -3.00 -5.48
N ASN A 141 -7.64 -2.52 -4.23
CA ASN A 141 -8.74 -2.48 -3.25
C ASN A 141 -9.87 -1.53 -3.67
N LYS A 142 -9.59 -0.53 -4.51
CA LYS A 142 -10.61 0.36 -5.08
C LYS A 142 -11.25 -0.17 -6.36
N GLY A 143 -10.99 -1.43 -6.70
CA GLY A 143 -11.61 -2.09 -7.85
C GLY A 143 -10.95 -1.80 -9.19
N ILE A 144 -9.75 -1.19 -9.19
CA ILE A 144 -8.98 -1.03 -10.43
C ILE A 144 -8.38 -2.40 -10.77
N ILE A 145 -8.93 -3.01 -11.82
CA ILE A 145 -8.52 -4.31 -12.36
C ILE A 145 -7.51 -4.15 -13.51
N ASN A 146 -6.98 -5.27 -14.02
CA ASN A 146 -6.03 -5.28 -15.14
C ASN A 146 -4.79 -4.41 -14.88
N LEU A 147 -4.24 -4.51 -13.66
CA LEU A 147 -3.00 -3.84 -13.30
C LEU A 147 -1.83 -4.57 -13.98
N TYR A 148 -1.03 -3.87 -14.77
CA TYR A 148 0.23 -4.39 -15.34
C TYR A 148 1.42 -3.67 -14.68
N PRO A 149 1.82 -4.07 -13.46
CA PRO A 149 2.93 -3.44 -12.78
C PRO A 149 4.27 -3.82 -13.42
N GLN A 150 5.26 -2.94 -13.32
CA GLN A 150 6.63 -3.18 -13.79
C GLN A 150 6.69 -3.64 -15.25
N ALA A 151 5.81 -3.09 -16.09
CA ALA A 151 5.57 -3.55 -17.45
C ALA A 151 6.45 -2.81 -18.47
N TYR A 152 6.84 -3.56 -19.50
CA TYR A 152 7.40 -3.04 -20.74
C TYR A 152 6.31 -3.07 -21.81
N LEU A 153 6.27 -2.06 -22.67
CA LEU A 153 5.37 -2.02 -23.81
C LEU A 153 6.14 -2.50 -25.03
N PHE A 154 5.57 -3.41 -25.83
CA PHE A 154 6.31 -4.04 -26.93
C PHE A 154 6.86 -3.04 -27.98
N PHE A 155 6.19 -1.89 -28.17
CA PHE A 155 6.62 -0.83 -29.08
C PHE A 155 7.62 0.15 -28.46
N ILE A 156 7.85 0.08 -27.15
CA ILE A 156 8.91 0.81 -26.41
C ILE A 156 9.52 -0.19 -25.40
N PRO A 157 10.32 -1.15 -25.88
CA PRO A 157 10.82 -2.25 -25.05
C PRO A 157 11.87 -1.78 -24.03
N ASP A 158 12.48 -0.61 -24.24
CA ASP A 158 13.55 -0.09 -23.38
C ASP A 158 13.05 0.69 -22.16
N ILE A 159 11.73 0.96 -22.09
CA ILE A 159 11.14 1.71 -20.99
C ILE A 159 10.30 0.79 -20.11
N LYS A 160 10.68 0.77 -18.83
CA LYS A 160 9.94 0.10 -17.78
C LYS A 160 9.04 1.09 -17.06
N PHE A 161 7.74 0.85 -17.07
CA PHE A 161 6.77 1.62 -16.30
C PHE A 161 6.43 0.93 -14.99
N ASP A 162 6.23 1.71 -13.93
CA ASP A 162 5.84 1.13 -12.63
C ASP A 162 4.43 0.52 -12.66
N LEU A 163 3.53 1.12 -13.46
CA LEU A 163 2.21 0.58 -13.79
C LEU A 163 1.80 1.00 -15.19
N VAL A 164 1.22 0.06 -15.94
CA VAL A 164 0.48 0.32 -17.17
C VAL A 164 -0.97 -0.13 -16.97
N LEU A 165 -1.90 0.69 -17.45
CA LEU A 165 -3.31 0.38 -17.55
C LEU A 165 -3.78 0.64 -18.98
N PHE A 166 -4.73 -0.16 -19.43
CA PHE A 166 -5.33 -0.02 -20.74
C PHE A 166 -6.79 0.36 -20.60
N THR A 167 -7.21 1.39 -21.33
CA THR A 167 -8.57 1.90 -21.26
C THR A 167 -9.24 1.81 -22.62
N GLU A 168 -10.56 1.78 -22.64
CA GLU A 168 -11.36 1.70 -23.88
C GLU A 168 -11.12 2.92 -24.81
N ASN A 169 -10.95 4.12 -24.23
CA ASN A 169 -10.89 5.39 -24.97
C ASN A 169 -9.47 5.96 -25.12
N LYS A 170 -8.66 5.84 -24.07
CA LYS A 170 -7.28 6.29 -23.97
C LYS A 170 -6.43 5.05 -23.90
N ARG A 171 -6.04 4.54 -25.06
CA ARG A 171 -5.51 3.19 -25.24
C ARG A 171 -4.51 2.78 -24.16
N ILE A 172 -3.67 3.70 -23.68
CA ILE A 172 -2.66 3.43 -22.65
C ILE A 172 -2.57 4.57 -21.64
N MET A 173 -2.62 4.23 -20.37
CA MET A 173 -2.23 5.08 -19.24
C MET A 173 -1.02 4.45 -18.54
N ALA A 174 0.11 5.15 -18.55
CA ALA A 174 1.34 4.71 -17.90
C ALA A 174 1.65 5.57 -16.67
N PHE A 175 2.26 4.95 -15.66
CA PHE A 175 2.57 5.59 -14.40
C PHE A 175 3.98 5.24 -13.94
N ASN A 176 4.66 6.25 -13.43
CA ASN A 176 5.88 6.06 -12.63
C ASN A 176 5.67 6.62 -11.23
N PHE A 177 6.10 5.86 -10.23
CA PHE A 177 5.93 6.14 -8.81
C PHE A 177 7.27 6.58 -8.24
N LYS A 178 7.32 7.75 -7.60
CA LYS A 178 8.56 8.31 -7.06
C LYS A 178 8.30 8.83 -5.65
N THR A 179 9.16 8.49 -4.70
CA THR A 179 9.13 9.12 -3.38
C THR A 179 9.68 10.55 -3.40
N CYS A 180 10.58 10.83 -4.35
CA CYS A 180 11.13 12.15 -4.68
C CYS A 180 11.55 12.17 -6.16
N LEU A 181 11.55 13.31 -6.82
CA LEU A 181 11.86 13.45 -8.23
C LEU A 181 13.34 13.82 -8.46
N ARG A 182 13.87 14.83 -7.78
CA ARG A 182 15.22 15.41 -8.07
C ARG A 182 15.40 15.68 -9.57
N ASP A 183 16.48 15.21 -10.19
CA ASP A 183 16.67 15.23 -11.65
C ASP A 183 16.06 14.03 -12.38
N ARG A 184 15.54 13.04 -11.66
CA ARG A 184 15.00 11.79 -12.25
C ARG A 184 13.74 12.03 -13.08
N TYR A 185 13.10 13.19 -12.95
CA TYR A 185 12.01 13.57 -13.86
C TYR A 185 12.48 13.77 -15.30
N LYS A 186 13.78 14.04 -15.54
CA LYS A 186 14.32 14.16 -16.90
C LYS A 186 14.22 12.83 -17.66
N GLN A 187 14.44 11.71 -16.97
CA GLN A 187 14.22 10.38 -17.53
C GLN A 187 12.74 10.18 -17.85
N ALA A 188 11.85 10.47 -16.90
CA ALA A 188 10.41 10.41 -17.12
C ALA A 188 9.94 11.29 -18.28
N MET A 189 10.54 12.47 -18.48
CA MET A 189 10.24 13.34 -19.61
C MET A 189 10.57 12.66 -20.94
N VAL A 190 11.75 12.04 -21.06
CA VAL A 190 12.13 11.25 -22.24
C VAL A 190 11.16 10.09 -22.47
N GLU A 191 10.81 9.38 -21.39
CA GLU A 191 9.88 8.25 -21.45
C GLU A 191 8.49 8.66 -21.95
N GLY A 192 7.93 9.74 -21.39
CA GLY A 192 6.66 10.31 -21.80
C GLY A 192 6.68 10.85 -23.24
N GLN A 193 7.78 11.44 -23.67
CA GLN A 193 7.93 11.90 -25.05
C GLN A 193 7.92 10.73 -26.05
N GLN A 194 8.57 9.62 -25.73
CA GLN A 194 8.54 8.43 -26.58
C GLN A 194 7.13 7.85 -26.68
N LEU A 195 6.38 7.78 -25.57
CA LEU A 195 4.96 7.39 -25.59
C LEU A 195 4.12 8.31 -26.49
N LYS A 196 4.26 9.63 -26.32
CA LYS A 196 3.47 10.62 -27.06
C LYS A 196 3.80 10.67 -28.56
N LYS A 197 5.02 10.28 -28.96
CA LYS A 197 5.40 10.14 -30.38
C LYS A 197 4.64 9.01 -31.08
N LEU A 198 4.29 7.95 -30.35
CA LEU A 198 3.52 6.84 -30.90
C LEU A 198 2.03 7.16 -31.00
N ASP A 199 1.46 7.72 -29.93
CA ASP A 199 0.07 8.16 -29.90
C ASP A 199 -0.09 9.29 -28.90
N THR A 200 -0.56 10.45 -29.37
CA THR A 200 -0.74 11.63 -28.53
C THR A 200 -1.80 11.42 -27.45
N ARG A 201 -2.68 10.42 -27.60
CA ARG A 201 -3.72 10.05 -26.64
C ARG A 201 -3.20 9.27 -25.43
N PHE A 202 -1.98 8.72 -25.48
CA PHE A 202 -1.40 8.03 -24.33
C PHE A 202 -1.23 8.99 -23.17
N GLU A 203 -1.57 8.57 -21.95
CA GLU A 203 -1.37 9.39 -20.76
C GLU A 203 -0.20 8.86 -19.94
N PHE A 204 0.64 9.78 -19.48
CA PHE A 204 1.76 9.46 -18.63
C PHE A 204 1.76 10.34 -17.38
N TYR A 205 1.66 9.70 -16.21
CA TYR A 205 1.55 10.38 -14.92
C TYR A 205 2.70 10.01 -13.99
N LEU A 206 3.15 10.99 -13.21
CA LEU A 206 4.05 10.76 -12.10
C LEU A 206 3.30 10.87 -10.78
N LEU A 207 3.32 9.80 -9.98
CA LEU A 207 2.81 9.85 -8.61
C LEU A 207 3.98 10.12 -7.67
N ASN A 208 3.92 11.23 -6.92
CA ASN A 208 5.02 11.72 -6.10
C ASN A 208 4.61 11.99 -4.65
N ASN A 209 5.51 11.82 -3.70
CA ASN A 209 5.26 12.04 -2.27
C ASN A 209 5.81 13.38 -1.76
N ASN A 210 6.37 14.21 -2.65
CA ASN A 210 6.97 15.50 -2.31
C ASN A 210 6.18 16.65 -2.94
N GLU A 211 5.59 17.49 -2.10
CA GLU A 211 4.73 18.59 -2.54
C GLU A 211 5.49 19.64 -3.36
N THR A 212 6.60 20.15 -2.83
CA THR A 212 7.40 21.20 -3.48
C THR A 212 7.91 20.77 -4.85
N GLU A 213 8.43 19.55 -4.98
CA GLU A 213 8.87 19.01 -6.26
C GLU A 213 7.71 18.83 -7.24
N THR A 214 6.54 18.41 -6.74
CA THR A 214 5.32 18.24 -7.53
C THR A 214 4.86 19.58 -8.10
N GLN A 215 4.73 20.61 -7.26
CA GLN A 215 4.33 21.94 -7.68
C GLN A 215 5.32 22.51 -8.70
N ARG A 216 6.62 22.43 -8.41
CA ARG A 216 7.68 22.91 -9.31
C ARG A 216 7.62 22.24 -10.68
N LEU A 217 7.43 20.91 -10.73
CA LEU A 217 7.40 20.19 -11.99
C LEU A 217 6.11 20.45 -12.76
N ASN A 218 4.95 20.50 -12.09
CA ASN A 218 3.69 20.89 -12.74
C ASN A 218 3.76 22.30 -13.34
N ASN A 219 4.41 23.26 -12.68
CA ASN A 219 4.63 24.59 -13.24
C ASN A 219 5.46 24.53 -14.53
N LYS A 220 6.51 23.70 -14.57
CA LYS A 220 7.31 23.50 -15.79
C LYS A 220 6.50 22.82 -16.91
N ILE A 221 5.65 21.86 -16.57
CA ILE A 221 4.75 21.19 -17.52
C ILE A 221 3.77 22.22 -18.13
N ASN A 222 3.12 23.02 -17.28
CA ASN A 222 2.17 24.05 -17.72
C ASN A 222 2.83 25.15 -18.57
N GLN A 223 4.11 25.43 -18.34
CA GLN A 223 4.92 26.35 -19.15
C GLN A 223 5.47 25.71 -20.45
N GLY A 224 5.17 24.44 -20.73
CA GLY A 224 5.69 23.71 -21.89
C GLY A 224 7.17 23.34 -21.82
N LYS A 225 7.85 23.61 -20.69
CA LYS A 225 9.28 23.31 -20.47
C LYS A 225 9.56 21.83 -20.22
N VAL A 226 8.54 21.07 -19.85
CA VAL A 226 8.58 19.61 -19.68
C VAL A 226 7.44 19.04 -20.49
N GLN A 227 7.78 18.22 -21.48
CA GLN A 227 6.83 17.59 -22.39
C GLN A 227 6.68 16.10 -22.08
N GLY A 228 5.63 15.47 -22.62
CA GLY A 228 5.42 14.03 -22.48
C GLY A 228 4.79 13.58 -21.16
N ILE A 229 4.95 14.33 -20.07
CA ILE A 229 4.29 14.06 -18.79
C ILE A 229 2.98 14.85 -18.73
N ASN A 230 1.84 14.16 -18.57
CA ASN A 230 0.53 14.81 -18.47
C ASN A 230 0.39 15.59 -17.17
N LYS A 231 0.74 14.97 -16.03
CA LYS A 231 0.65 15.61 -14.71
C LYS A 231 1.48 14.87 -13.67
N VAL A 232 1.95 15.61 -12.68
CA VAL A 232 2.52 15.07 -11.44
C VAL A 232 1.49 15.19 -10.33
N ILE A 233 1.19 14.09 -9.64
CA ILE A 233 0.19 14.03 -8.58
C ILE A 233 0.89 13.88 -7.24
N ASN A 234 0.62 14.80 -6.31
CA ASN A 234 1.12 14.69 -4.93
C ASN A 234 0.22 13.73 -4.14
N LEU A 235 0.75 12.56 -3.81
CA LEU A 235 0.06 11.49 -3.08
C LEU A 235 -0.31 11.84 -1.64
N PHE A 236 0.27 12.87 -1.05
CA PHE A 236 -0.09 13.35 0.29
C PHE A 236 -1.11 14.50 0.29
N SER A 237 -1.56 14.94 -0.89
CA SER A 237 -2.53 16.04 -1.02
C SER A 237 -3.90 15.56 -1.48
N ASN A 238 -4.91 16.41 -1.34
CA ASN A 238 -6.25 16.15 -1.89
C ASN A 238 -6.25 15.94 -3.42
N ALA A 239 -5.22 16.40 -4.13
CA ALA A 239 -5.07 16.11 -5.56
C ALA A 239 -5.00 14.60 -5.85
N ALA A 240 -4.48 13.79 -4.92
CA ALA A 240 -4.47 12.33 -5.04
C ALA A 240 -5.88 11.74 -5.00
N ASN A 241 -6.74 12.25 -4.11
CA ASN A 241 -8.14 11.82 -4.03
C ASN A 241 -8.88 12.16 -5.32
N ASN A 242 -8.75 13.40 -5.80
CA ASN A 242 -9.39 13.84 -7.05
C ASN A 242 -8.90 13.02 -8.26
N PHE A 243 -7.59 12.77 -8.32
CA PHE A 243 -7.00 11.92 -9.35
C PHE A 243 -7.58 10.50 -9.30
N LEU A 244 -7.67 9.89 -8.12
CA LEU A 244 -8.25 8.56 -7.97
C LEU A 244 -9.73 8.51 -8.33
N GLN A 245 -10.52 9.52 -7.95
CA GLN A 245 -11.95 9.58 -8.32
C GLN A 245 -12.13 9.54 -9.84
N ASN A 246 -11.28 10.25 -10.58
CA ASN A 246 -11.28 10.18 -12.05
C ASN A 246 -10.76 8.84 -12.58
N LEU A 247 -9.81 8.22 -11.88
CA LEU A 247 -9.24 6.94 -12.29
C LEU A 247 -10.25 5.81 -12.16
N ILE A 248 -11.03 5.75 -11.06
CA ILE A 248 -12.01 4.68 -10.81
C ILE A 248 -13.25 4.76 -11.72
N THR A 249 -13.54 5.92 -12.31
CA THR A 249 -14.62 6.05 -13.31
C THR A 249 -14.18 5.58 -14.70
N THR A 250 -12.88 5.28 -14.88
CA THR A 250 -12.34 4.79 -16.14
C THR A 250 -12.53 3.28 -16.25
N LYS A 251 -13.06 2.81 -17.39
CA LYS A 251 -13.17 1.38 -17.70
C LYS A 251 -11.82 0.84 -18.20
N PHE A 252 -11.23 -0.05 -17.40
CA PHE A 252 -9.96 -0.71 -17.73
C PHE A 252 -10.20 -2.07 -18.39
N ILE A 253 -9.54 -2.29 -19.52
CA ILE A 253 -9.66 -3.51 -20.34
C ILE A 253 -8.38 -4.34 -20.27
N PRO A 254 -8.44 -5.67 -20.50
CA PRO A 254 -7.24 -6.48 -20.62
C PRO A 254 -6.46 -6.15 -21.91
N PHE A 255 -5.15 -6.38 -21.90
CA PHE A 255 -4.27 -6.08 -23.03
C PHE A 255 -4.68 -6.81 -24.33
N SER A 256 -5.18 -8.04 -24.22
CA SER A 256 -5.65 -8.85 -25.35
C SER A 256 -6.74 -8.17 -26.19
N ASN A 257 -7.48 -7.24 -25.60
CA ASN A 257 -8.59 -6.54 -26.26
C ASN A 257 -8.12 -5.28 -27.00
N ILE A 258 -6.82 -5.01 -27.03
CA ILE A 258 -6.26 -3.85 -27.70
C ILE A 258 -5.88 -4.25 -29.13
N ASN A 259 -6.76 -3.93 -30.06
CA ASN A 259 -6.41 -3.95 -31.48
C ASN A 259 -5.44 -2.78 -31.75
N ILE A 260 -4.15 -3.08 -31.85
CA ILE A 260 -3.13 -2.10 -32.29
C ILE A 260 -3.23 -1.81 -33.79
N ILE A 261 -4.06 -2.54 -34.53
CA ILE A 261 -4.20 -2.37 -35.97
C ILE A 261 -4.90 -1.03 -36.29
N LYS A 262 -4.12 -0.04 -36.74
CA LYS A 262 -4.55 0.82 -37.83
C LYS A 262 -3.73 0.39 -39.04
N ASN A 263 -4.39 -0.25 -40.00
CA ASN A 263 -3.91 -0.27 -41.39
C ASN A 263 -3.88 1.17 -41.90
#